data_AF-A0A954ZY14-F1
#
_entry.id   AF-A0A954ZY14-F1
#
_cell.length_a   1.000
_cell.length_b   1.000
_cell.length_c   1.000
_cell.angle_alpha   90.00
_cell.angle_beta   90.00
_cell.angle_gamma   90.00
#
_symmetry.space_group_name_H-M   'P 1'
#
loop_
_entity.id
_entity.type
_entity.pdbx_description
1 polymer ?
#
loop_
_entity_poly.entity_id
_entity_poly.type
_entity_poly.pdbx_seq_one_letter_code
_entity_poly.pdbx_strand_id
1 'polypeptide(L)'
;MLSQSLRSLLVCGGALVVALPGHAFAQSDSPLAGPTVHAKAQPTIVAYDFDGNLKVLHDQPAAVALELLEITDAEREACMRIIAERNAIVDGVFIGHTDLVTRLATAAGAGNQRETLSIANELYEMLKPVRDRGELEAELASVLHEDAATELRMLVDAYRDAHIEQIKKDVLKSEGKEIGSFGAGIRRRFIQMGFEIEQAFYRYQMSSFARVDDILDVIDVAGEKRETIRQRILDFGQRTMGKATKADGFAFVAEIMNMLEPAQRGKFLRYLIEQEQAKKALEAQHRNEDASITSDDGQVR
;
A
#
# COMPACT_ATOMS: atom_id res chain seq x y z
N MET A 1 -13.35 22.74 28.77
CA MET A 1 -12.71 23.14 30.04
C MET A 1 -11.30 23.57 29.74
N LEU A 2 -10.87 24.63 30.42
CA LEU A 2 -9.81 25.57 30.08
C LEU A 2 -8.39 25.00 29.94
N SER A 3 -7.63 25.63 29.05
CA SER A 3 -6.18 25.61 29.01
C SER A 3 -5.57 26.35 30.21
N GLN A 4 -4.38 25.91 30.64
CA GLN A 4 -3.33 26.63 31.38
C GLN A 4 -2.35 25.53 31.84
N SER A 5 -1.05 25.61 31.54
CA SER A 5 -0.17 26.37 32.43
C SER A 5 1.16 26.75 31.81
N LEU A 6 1.62 27.88 32.32
CA LEU A 6 2.74 28.73 31.96
C LEU A 6 3.77 28.63 33.09
N ARG A 7 5.02 29.05 32.81
CA ARG A 7 6.05 29.57 33.74
C ARG A 7 7.12 28.62 34.28
N SER A 8 8.32 28.82 33.73
CA SER A 8 9.48 29.45 34.37
C SER A 8 9.91 28.96 35.76
N LEU A 9 11.17 28.50 35.87
CA LEU A 9 12.03 28.94 36.97
C LEU A 9 13.53 28.87 36.63
N LEU A 10 14.15 30.02 36.86
CA LEU A 10 15.55 30.37 36.77
C LEU A 10 16.24 29.98 38.08
N VAL A 11 17.38 29.28 38.05
CA VAL A 11 18.31 29.25 39.19
C VAL A 11 19.74 29.39 38.66
N CYS A 12 20.30 30.57 38.92
CA CYS A 12 21.72 30.85 38.84
C CYS A 12 22.43 30.15 40.01
N GLY A 13 23.39 29.28 39.71
CA GLY A 13 24.31 28.72 40.69
C GLY A 13 25.73 28.85 40.17
N GLY A 14 26.44 29.88 40.62
CA GLY A 14 27.87 30.04 40.37
C GLY A 14 28.67 29.05 41.20
N ALA A 15 29.47 28.21 40.55
CA ALA A 15 30.45 27.36 41.19
C ALA A 15 31.86 27.87 40.86
N LEU A 16 32.57 28.26 41.93
CA LEU A 16 33.97 28.59 41.97
C LEU A 16 34.80 27.32 41.70
N VAL A 17 35.55 27.28 40.59
CA VAL A 17 36.46 26.18 40.25
C VAL A 17 37.85 26.49 40.81
N VAL A 18 38.27 25.75 41.83
CA VAL A 18 39.65 25.72 42.32
C VAL A 18 40.42 24.71 41.47
N ALA A 19 41.39 25.19 40.69
CA ALA A 19 42.28 24.35 39.89
C ALA A 19 43.36 23.72 40.79
N LEU A 20 43.24 22.40 41.03
CA LEU A 20 44.32 21.58 41.55
C LEU A 20 45.17 21.05 40.39
N PRO A 21 46.51 20.96 40.52
CA PRO A 21 47.38 20.36 39.51
C PRO A 21 47.10 18.85 39.43
N GLY A 22 46.28 18.48 38.44
CA GLY A 22 46.01 17.10 38.08
C GLY A 22 47.29 16.42 37.62
N HIS A 23 47.68 15.38 38.36
CA HIS A 23 48.71 14.44 37.95
C HIS A 23 48.33 13.84 36.61
N ALA A 24 49.23 13.91 35.63
CA ALA A 24 49.12 13.20 34.36
C ALA A 24 49.18 11.69 34.64
N PHE A 25 48.02 11.08 34.87
CA PHE A 25 47.86 9.65 34.76
C PHE A 25 48.04 9.30 33.28
N ALA A 26 49.12 8.59 32.98
CA ALA A 26 49.30 7.92 31.71
C ALA A 26 48.01 7.15 31.41
N GLN A 27 47.39 7.45 30.26
CA GLN A 27 46.23 6.72 29.75
C GLN A 27 46.64 5.26 29.60
N SER A 28 46.36 4.45 30.61
CA SER A 28 46.32 3.01 30.47
C SER A 28 45.13 2.70 29.57
N ASP A 29 45.40 2.00 28.46
CA ASP A 29 44.42 1.44 27.54
C ASP A 29 43.23 0.88 28.33
N SER A 30 42.07 1.52 28.16
CA SER A 30 40.86 1.14 28.87
C SER A 30 40.47 -0.28 28.45
N PRO A 31 40.47 -1.27 29.34
CA PRO A 31 40.14 -2.67 29.01
C PRO A 31 38.64 -2.85 28.65
N LEU A 32 37.88 -1.76 28.61
CA LEU A 32 36.49 -1.68 28.16
C LEU A 32 36.34 -0.92 26.82
N ALA A 33 37.43 -0.57 26.14
CA ALA A 33 37.37 -0.08 24.78
C ALA A 33 36.93 -1.25 23.88
N GLY A 34 35.62 -1.37 23.64
CA GLY A 34 35.09 -2.29 22.65
C GLY A 34 35.71 -2.04 21.27
N PRO A 35 35.71 -3.05 20.37
CA PRO A 35 36.29 -2.91 19.04
C PRO A 35 35.70 -1.69 18.33
N THR A 36 36.57 -0.78 17.86
CA THR A 36 36.14 0.40 17.14
C THR A 36 35.67 -0.02 15.75
N VAL A 37 34.35 -0.04 15.54
CA VAL A 37 33.75 -0.38 14.25
C VAL A 37 33.86 0.86 13.35
N HIS A 38 34.90 0.91 12.51
CA HIS A 38 35.14 2.02 11.57
C HIS A 38 34.37 1.90 10.25
N ALA A 39 33.60 0.82 10.04
CA ALA A 39 32.79 0.66 8.84
C ALA A 39 31.44 1.37 9.01
N LYS A 40 31.21 2.42 8.21
CA LYS A 40 29.86 2.97 8.03
C LYS A 40 29.02 1.86 7.39
N ALA A 41 28.01 1.36 8.12
CA ALA A 41 27.12 0.33 7.60
C ALA A 41 26.49 0.84 6.29
N GLN A 42 26.60 0.05 5.21
CA GLN A 42 25.88 0.36 3.98
C GLN A 42 24.37 0.31 4.27
N PRO A 43 23.58 1.25 3.73
CA PRO A 43 22.12 1.19 3.83
C PRO A 43 21.61 -0.17 3.33
N THR A 44 20.65 -0.77 4.02
CA THR A 44 20.03 -2.02 3.60
C THR A 44 18.56 -2.04 3.97
N ILE A 45 17.74 -2.65 3.13
CA ILE A 45 16.33 -2.94 3.42
C ILE A 45 16.14 -4.29 4.13
N VAL A 46 17.22 -5.07 4.31
CA VAL A 46 17.21 -6.33 5.06
C VAL A 46 17.31 -6.01 6.55
N ALA A 47 16.24 -6.27 7.28
CA ALA A 47 16.19 -6.13 8.73
C ALA A 47 15.73 -7.45 9.36
N TYR A 48 16.30 -7.81 10.51
CA TYR A 48 15.88 -8.96 11.30
C TYR A 48 15.25 -8.51 12.62
N ASP A 49 14.28 -9.27 13.11
CA ASP A 49 13.73 -9.08 14.45
C ASP A 49 14.66 -9.65 15.55
N PHE A 50 14.28 -9.49 16.81
CA PHE A 50 15.05 -10.01 17.95
C PHE A 50 15.14 -11.54 17.99
N ASP A 51 14.23 -12.24 17.30
CA ASP A 51 14.20 -13.70 17.18
C ASP A 51 15.04 -14.20 15.98
N GLY A 52 15.69 -13.28 15.25
CA GLY A 52 16.49 -13.57 14.08
C GLY A 52 15.67 -14.03 12.87
N ASN A 53 14.41 -13.59 12.76
CA ASN A 53 13.61 -13.76 11.56
C ASN A 53 13.64 -12.49 10.72
N LEU A 54 13.58 -12.65 9.39
CA LEU A 54 13.52 -11.52 8.49
C LEU A 54 12.24 -10.71 8.77
N LYS A 55 12.39 -9.41 9.00
CA LYS A 55 11.27 -8.48 9.06
C LYS A 55 10.68 -8.34 7.65
N VAL A 56 9.48 -8.88 7.48
CA VAL A 56 8.76 -8.82 6.20
C VAL A 56 8.37 -7.37 5.91
N LEU A 57 8.64 -6.92 4.67
CA LEU A 57 8.25 -5.59 4.21
C LEU A 57 6.76 -5.62 3.87
N HIS A 58 6.03 -4.59 4.30
CA HIS A 58 4.60 -4.42 3.97
C HIS A 58 4.37 -3.76 2.60
N ASP A 59 5.44 -3.36 1.92
CA ASP A 59 5.46 -2.74 0.61
C ASP A 59 6.39 -3.50 -0.36
N GLN A 60 6.31 -3.15 -1.65
CA GLN A 60 7.19 -3.74 -2.66
C GLN A 60 8.66 -3.38 -2.37
N PRO A 61 9.59 -4.37 -2.35
CA PRO A 61 10.98 -4.13 -1.96
C PRO A 61 11.67 -3.01 -2.75
N ALA A 62 11.37 -2.90 -4.05
CA ALA A 62 11.92 -1.84 -4.90
C ALA A 62 11.43 -0.44 -4.49
N ALA A 63 10.17 -0.29 -4.06
CA ALA A 63 9.64 0.99 -3.59
C ALA A 63 10.29 1.39 -2.26
N VAL A 64 10.48 0.45 -1.33
CA VAL A 64 11.18 0.71 -0.06
C VAL A 64 12.65 1.06 -0.30
N ALA A 65 13.32 0.39 -1.24
CA ALA A 65 14.71 0.69 -1.58
C ALA A 65 14.90 2.12 -2.10
N LEU A 66 13.94 2.69 -2.85
CA LEU A 66 14.00 4.09 -3.32
C LEU A 66 14.10 5.13 -2.19
N GLU A 67 13.67 4.79 -0.98
CA GLU A 67 13.80 5.67 0.19
C GLU A 67 15.24 5.77 0.69
N LEU A 68 16.08 4.79 0.36
CA LEU A 68 17.49 4.73 0.76
C LEU A 68 18.45 5.31 -0.29
N LEU A 69 17.99 5.47 -1.53
CA LEU A 69 18.84 5.94 -2.63
C LEU A 69 19.00 7.47 -2.63
N GLU A 70 20.21 7.90 -2.99
CA GLU A 70 20.50 9.31 -3.28
C GLU A 70 20.07 9.63 -4.73
N ILE A 71 18.84 10.10 -4.90
CA ILE A 71 18.25 10.44 -6.21
C ILE A 71 17.74 11.88 -6.24
N THR A 72 17.66 12.45 -7.43
CA THR A 72 17.09 13.79 -7.66
C THR A 72 15.57 13.81 -7.49
N ASP A 73 14.99 14.99 -7.28
CA ASP A 73 13.54 15.16 -7.19
C ASP A 73 12.83 14.73 -8.50
N ALA A 74 13.45 14.97 -9.65
CA ALA A 74 12.92 14.59 -10.96
C ALA A 74 12.88 13.06 -11.14
N GLU A 75 13.95 12.36 -10.77
CA GLU A 75 14.00 10.89 -10.76
C GLU A 75 12.97 10.31 -9.78
N ARG A 76 12.87 10.89 -8.58
CA ARG A 76 11.87 10.49 -7.57
C ARG A 76 10.45 10.62 -8.12
N GLU A 77 10.11 11.74 -8.75
CA GLU A 77 8.80 11.95 -9.36
C GLU A 77 8.51 10.92 -10.47
N ALA A 78 9.50 10.63 -11.32
CA ALA A 78 9.38 9.63 -12.38
C ALA A 78 9.14 8.22 -11.81
N CYS A 79 9.89 7.81 -10.78
CA CYS A 79 9.68 6.55 -10.09
C CYS A 79 8.28 6.46 -9.44
N MET A 80 7.84 7.52 -8.76
CA MET A 80 6.52 7.55 -8.12
C MET A 80 5.39 7.44 -9.13
N ARG A 81 5.54 8.02 -10.32
CA ARG A 81 4.58 7.89 -11.43
C ARG A 81 4.46 6.44 -11.91
N ILE A 82 5.58 5.75 -12.12
CA ILE A 82 5.60 4.32 -12.49
C ILE A 82 4.86 3.48 -11.44
N ILE A 83 5.17 3.69 -10.16
CA ILE A 83 4.52 2.96 -9.05
C ILE A 83 3.01 3.23 -9.04
N ALA A 84 2.60 4.50 -9.16
CA ALA A 84 1.20 4.88 -9.17
C ALA A 84 0.43 4.26 -10.35
N GLU A 85 0.99 4.29 -11.55
CA GLU A 85 0.39 3.68 -12.74
C GLU A 85 0.22 2.16 -12.59
N ARG A 86 1.24 1.46 -12.07
CA ARG A 86 1.15 0.01 -11.83
C ARG A 86 0.11 -0.30 -10.77
N ASN A 87 0.11 0.44 -9.67
CA ASN A 87 -0.89 0.28 -8.60
C ASN A 87 -2.31 0.51 -9.14
N ALA A 88 -2.53 1.50 -10.00
CA ALA A 88 -3.83 1.75 -10.60
C ALA A 88 -4.35 0.56 -11.43
N ILE A 89 -3.47 -0.13 -12.16
CA ILE A 89 -3.84 -1.34 -12.91
C ILE A 89 -4.22 -2.47 -11.95
N VAL A 90 -3.38 -2.72 -10.94
CA VAL A 90 -3.60 -3.74 -9.91
C VAL A 90 -4.91 -3.48 -9.17
N ASP A 91 -5.13 -2.24 -8.72
CA ASP A 91 -6.34 -1.81 -8.03
C ASP A 91 -7.57 -1.99 -8.91
N GLY A 92 -7.49 -1.61 -10.19
CA GLY A 92 -8.58 -1.81 -11.16
C GLY A 92 -8.96 -3.28 -11.32
N VAL A 93 -7.99 -4.18 -11.40
CA VAL A 93 -8.23 -5.63 -11.45
C VAL A 93 -8.96 -6.10 -10.18
N PHE A 94 -8.49 -5.72 -9.00
CA PHE A 94 -9.08 -6.20 -7.75
C PHE A 94 -10.47 -5.61 -7.47
N ILE A 95 -10.66 -4.31 -7.72
CA ILE A 95 -11.96 -3.65 -7.55
C ILE A 95 -12.99 -4.24 -8.52
N GLY A 96 -12.58 -4.56 -9.75
CA GLY A 96 -13.45 -5.20 -10.74
C GLY A 96 -13.82 -6.65 -10.41
N HIS A 97 -13.02 -7.33 -9.56
CA HIS A 97 -13.10 -8.78 -9.34
C HIS A 97 -13.05 -9.16 -7.85
N THR A 98 -13.72 -8.39 -6.98
CA THR A 98 -13.73 -8.63 -5.52
C THR A 98 -14.24 -10.02 -5.13
N ASP A 99 -15.12 -10.63 -5.93
CA ASP A 99 -15.56 -12.01 -5.69
C ASP A 99 -14.46 -13.04 -5.93
N LEU A 100 -13.58 -12.84 -6.92
CA LEU A 100 -12.44 -13.74 -7.13
C LEU A 100 -11.51 -13.70 -5.94
N VAL A 101 -11.22 -12.51 -5.41
CA VAL A 101 -10.42 -12.35 -4.18
C VAL A 101 -11.09 -13.06 -2.99
N THR A 102 -12.41 -12.91 -2.85
CA THR A 102 -13.18 -13.53 -1.76
C THR A 102 -13.19 -15.06 -1.89
N ARG A 103 -13.38 -15.58 -3.12
CA ARG A 103 -13.32 -17.01 -3.42
C ARG A 103 -11.92 -17.56 -3.20
N LEU A 104 -10.88 -16.81 -3.56
CA LEU A 104 -9.49 -17.19 -3.29
C LEU A 104 -9.26 -17.34 -1.79
N ALA A 105 -9.66 -16.36 -0.99
CA ALA A 105 -9.53 -16.40 0.47
C ALA A 105 -10.32 -17.57 1.08
N THR A 106 -11.54 -17.80 0.59
CA THR A 106 -12.40 -18.91 1.04
C THR A 106 -11.78 -20.27 0.71
N ALA A 107 -11.32 -20.46 -0.53
CA ALA A 107 -10.69 -21.71 -0.96
C ALA A 107 -9.38 -21.98 -0.22
N ALA A 108 -8.56 -20.94 0.00
CA ALA A 108 -7.33 -21.02 0.76
C ALA A 108 -7.60 -21.39 2.23
N GLY A 109 -8.56 -20.73 2.89
CA GLY A 109 -8.96 -21.02 4.26
C GLY A 109 -9.57 -22.41 4.45
N ALA A 110 -10.26 -22.93 3.42
CA ALA A 110 -10.80 -24.29 3.40
C ALA A 110 -9.74 -25.37 3.08
N GLY A 111 -8.50 -24.99 2.76
CA GLY A 111 -7.45 -25.91 2.35
C GLY A 111 -7.68 -26.55 0.97
N ASN A 112 -8.58 -25.99 0.14
CA ASN A 112 -8.86 -26.49 -1.20
C ASN A 112 -7.78 -26.02 -2.18
N GLN A 113 -6.63 -26.68 -2.19
CA GLN A 113 -5.46 -26.29 -2.98
C GLN A 113 -5.76 -26.22 -4.48
N ARG A 114 -6.57 -27.14 -5.02
CA ARG A 114 -6.89 -27.16 -6.46
C ARG A 114 -7.68 -25.92 -6.87
N GLU A 115 -8.71 -25.57 -6.11
CA GLU A 115 -9.52 -24.38 -6.37
C GLU A 115 -8.70 -23.10 -6.15
N THR A 116 -7.90 -23.05 -5.09
CA THR A 116 -6.99 -21.93 -4.79
C THR A 116 -6.05 -21.67 -5.97
N LEU A 117 -5.40 -22.71 -6.51
CA LEU A 117 -4.52 -22.58 -7.68
C LEU A 117 -5.27 -22.15 -8.94
N SER A 118 -6.50 -22.65 -9.14
CA SER A 118 -7.32 -22.26 -10.28
C SER A 118 -7.66 -20.77 -10.24
N ILE A 119 -8.11 -20.25 -9.09
CA ILE A 119 -8.46 -18.83 -8.94
C ILE A 119 -7.22 -17.95 -8.99
N ALA A 120 -6.11 -18.39 -8.38
CA ALA A 120 -4.86 -17.65 -8.44
C ALA A 120 -4.33 -17.52 -9.88
N ASN A 121 -4.47 -18.56 -10.70
CA ASN A 121 -4.12 -18.49 -12.13
C ASN A 121 -5.02 -17.51 -12.90
N GLU A 122 -6.31 -17.47 -12.58
CA GLU A 122 -7.25 -16.50 -13.19
C GLU A 122 -6.86 -15.06 -12.86
N LEU A 123 -6.59 -14.76 -11.58
CA LEU A 123 -6.08 -13.46 -11.16
C LEU A 123 -4.73 -13.12 -11.80
N TYR A 124 -3.84 -14.12 -11.90
CA TYR A 124 -2.54 -13.95 -12.54
C TYR A 124 -2.65 -13.56 -14.01
N GLU A 125 -3.60 -14.13 -14.75
CA GLU A 125 -3.86 -13.74 -16.14
C GLU A 125 -4.51 -12.36 -16.25
N MET A 126 -5.35 -11.95 -15.30
CA MET A 126 -5.88 -10.58 -15.26
C MET A 126 -4.78 -9.54 -15.00
N LEU A 127 -3.72 -9.91 -14.27
CA LEU A 127 -2.54 -9.07 -14.04
C LEU A 127 -1.55 -9.07 -15.23
N LYS A 128 -1.91 -9.67 -16.38
CA LYS A 128 -1.09 -9.63 -17.60
C LYS A 128 -0.61 -8.22 -17.97
N PRO A 129 -1.42 -7.14 -17.92
CA PRO A 129 -0.94 -5.80 -18.27
C PRO A 129 0.22 -5.31 -17.40
N VAL A 130 0.24 -5.71 -16.12
CA VAL A 130 1.35 -5.40 -15.19
C VAL A 130 2.56 -6.29 -15.48
N ARG A 131 2.32 -7.57 -15.78
CA ARG A 131 3.37 -8.55 -16.12
C ARG A 131 4.09 -8.20 -17.42
N ASP A 132 3.37 -7.72 -18.42
CA ASP A 132 3.94 -7.34 -19.72
C ASP A 132 4.92 -6.15 -19.60
N ARG A 133 4.76 -5.30 -18.58
CA ARG A 133 5.71 -4.23 -18.24
C ARG A 133 7.02 -4.76 -17.62
N GLY A 134 7.07 -6.03 -17.23
CA GLY A 134 8.22 -6.63 -16.56
C GLY A 134 8.26 -6.38 -15.04
N GLU A 135 9.42 -6.61 -14.44
CA GLU A 135 9.67 -6.40 -13.01
C GLU A 135 9.71 -4.91 -12.67
N LEU A 136 9.08 -4.52 -11.56
CA LEU A 136 9.06 -3.12 -11.11
C LEU A 136 10.48 -2.56 -10.98
N GLU A 137 11.41 -3.36 -10.42
CA GLU A 137 12.81 -2.98 -10.24
C GLU A 137 13.47 -2.54 -11.56
N ALA A 138 13.25 -3.30 -12.65
CA ALA A 138 13.81 -2.98 -13.96
C ALA A 138 13.20 -1.71 -14.55
N GLU A 139 11.89 -1.51 -14.36
CA GLU A 139 11.19 -0.31 -14.82
C GLU A 139 11.65 0.94 -14.07
N LEU A 140 11.80 0.85 -12.74
CA LEU A 140 12.36 1.94 -11.92
C LEU A 140 13.81 2.24 -12.30
N ALA A 141 14.66 1.22 -12.45
CA ALA A 141 16.05 1.39 -12.83
C ALA A 141 16.22 2.07 -14.21
N SER A 142 15.21 2.04 -15.08
CA SER A 142 15.27 2.68 -16.40
C SER A 142 15.16 4.21 -16.37
N VAL A 143 14.66 4.78 -15.27
CA VAL A 143 14.51 6.23 -15.08
C VAL A 143 15.51 6.81 -14.08
N LEU A 144 16.39 5.97 -13.52
CA LEU A 144 17.47 6.36 -12.61
C LEU A 144 18.79 6.49 -13.35
N HIS A 145 19.68 7.35 -12.85
CA HIS A 145 21.09 7.30 -13.24
C HIS A 145 21.76 5.97 -12.84
N GLU A 146 22.89 5.64 -13.48
CA GLU A 146 23.49 4.30 -13.45
C GLU A 146 23.88 3.80 -12.04
N ASP A 147 24.42 4.68 -11.19
CA ASP A 147 24.83 4.34 -9.83
C ASP A 147 23.61 3.97 -8.96
N ALA A 148 22.59 4.83 -8.90
CA ALA A 148 21.35 4.53 -8.18
C ALA A 148 20.60 3.33 -8.75
N ALA A 149 20.61 3.14 -10.07
CA ALA A 149 20.03 1.95 -10.71
C ALA A 149 20.76 0.68 -10.24
N THR A 150 22.08 0.71 -10.13
CA THR A 150 22.88 -0.44 -9.64
C THR A 150 22.61 -0.71 -8.17
N GLU A 151 22.57 0.32 -7.34
CA GLU A 151 22.28 0.21 -5.92
C GLU A 151 20.86 -0.31 -5.66
N LEU A 152 19.86 0.15 -6.42
CA LEU A 152 18.48 -0.37 -6.36
C LEU A 152 18.45 -1.89 -6.54
N ARG A 153 19.10 -2.41 -7.59
CA ARG A 153 19.12 -3.85 -7.87
C ARG A 153 19.79 -4.62 -6.75
N MET A 154 20.93 -4.12 -6.26
CA MET A 154 21.65 -4.74 -5.14
C MET A 154 20.78 -4.84 -3.88
N LEU A 155 20.08 -3.76 -3.50
CA LEU A 155 19.20 -3.75 -2.32
C LEU A 155 18.04 -4.73 -2.47
N VAL A 156 17.40 -4.76 -3.64
CA VAL A 156 16.26 -5.64 -3.91
C VAL A 156 16.67 -7.11 -3.96
N ASP A 157 17.79 -7.45 -4.60
CA ASP A 157 18.29 -8.81 -4.66
C ASP A 157 18.72 -9.31 -3.27
N ALA A 158 19.42 -8.49 -2.48
CA ALA A 158 19.78 -8.83 -1.11
C ALA A 158 18.55 -9.17 -0.25
N TYR A 159 17.46 -8.41 -0.39
CA TYR A 159 16.20 -8.70 0.29
C TYR A 159 15.52 -9.96 -0.23
N ARG A 160 15.51 -10.15 -1.55
CA ARG A 160 14.92 -11.33 -2.20
C ARG A 160 15.60 -12.61 -1.73
N ASP A 161 16.92 -12.62 -1.65
CA ASP A 161 17.71 -13.74 -1.16
C ASP A 161 17.44 -14.00 0.33
N ALA A 162 17.46 -12.96 1.16
CA ALA A 162 17.15 -13.09 2.58
C ALA A 162 15.74 -13.65 2.82
N HIS A 163 14.76 -13.24 2.01
CA HIS A 163 13.38 -13.72 2.12
C HIS A 163 13.25 -15.18 1.64
N ILE A 164 13.97 -15.57 0.59
CA ILE A 164 14.05 -16.97 0.15
C ILE A 164 14.61 -17.86 1.27
N GLU A 165 15.69 -17.43 1.92
CA GLU A 165 16.29 -18.18 3.04
C GLU A 165 15.34 -18.25 4.25
N GLN A 166 14.64 -17.16 4.57
CA GLN A 166 13.60 -17.18 5.61
C GLN A 166 12.49 -18.19 5.28
N ILE A 167 11.97 -18.20 4.05
CA ILE A 167 10.93 -19.15 3.62
C ILE A 167 11.42 -20.60 3.74
N LYS A 168 12.67 -20.88 3.37
CA LYS A 168 13.28 -22.22 3.53
C LYS A 168 13.31 -22.63 5.00
N LYS A 169 13.77 -21.75 5.89
CA LYS A 169 13.81 -21.96 7.35
C LYS A 169 12.41 -22.25 7.90
N ASP A 170 11.41 -21.47 7.49
CA ASP A 170 10.03 -21.62 7.97
C ASP A 170 9.38 -22.92 7.51
N VAL A 171 9.62 -23.34 6.27
CA VAL A 171 9.13 -24.63 5.75
C VAL A 171 9.84 -25.81 6.43
N LEU A 172 11.15 -25.74 6.62
CA LEU A 172 11.88 -26.78 7.36
C LEU A 172 11.35 -26.92 8.79
N LYS A 173 11.10 -25.80 9.48
CA LYS A 173 10.59 -25.78 10.85
C LYS A 173 9.15 -26.29 10.95
N SER A 174 8.28 -25.95 10.01
CA SER A 174 6.84 -26.27 10.07
C SER A 174 6.47 -27.60 9.42
N GLU A 175 7.09 -27.95 8.29
CA GLU A 175 6.77 -29.16 7.51
C GLU A 175 7.82 -30.28 7.71
N GLY A 176 8.97 -29.99 8.34
CA GLY A 176 10.06 -30.96 8.53
C GLY A 176 10.77 -31.33 7.23
N LYS A 177 10.64 -30.52 6.18
CA LYS A 177 11.18 -30.81 4.84
C LYS A 177 11.95 -29.62 4.31
N GLU A 178 13.08 -29.90 3.67
CA GLU A 178 13.83 -28.89 2.93
C GLU A 178 13.17 -28.63 1.57
N ILE A 179 13.15 -27.36 1.17
CA ILE A 179 12.73 -26.94 -0.17
C ILE A 179 13.88 -26.22 -0.88
N GLY A 180 14.01 -26.48 -2.19
CA GLY A 180 15.00 -25.77 -3.00
C GLY A 180 14.62 -24.31 -3.25
N SER A 181 15.59 -23.50 -3.70
CA SER A 181 15.40 -22.06 -3.99
C SER A 181 14.27 -21.78 -4.98
N PHE A 182 14.05 -22.67 -5.96
CA PHE A 182 12.93 -22.53 -6.91
C PHE A 182 11.56 -22.62 -6.21
N GLY A 183 11.38 -23.62 -5.33
CA GLY A 183 10.14 -23.78 -4.57
C GLY A 183 9.90 -22.62 -3.61
N ALA A 184 10.95 -22.17 -2.92
CA ALA A 184 10.90 -20.98 -2.07
C ALA A 184 10.56 -19.70 -2.88
N GLY A 185 11.13 -19.54 -4.07
CA GLY A 185 10.83 -18.43 -4.97
C GLY A 185 9.39 -18.40 -5.47
N ILE A 186 8.79 -19.57 -5.73
CA ILE A 186 7.35 -19.66 -6.03
C ILE A 186 6.53 -19.22 -4.82
N ARG A 187 6.80 -19.75 -3.63
CA ARG A 187 6.08 -19.36 -2.40
C ARG A 187 6.20 -17.86 -2.12
N ARG A 188 7.40 -17.28 -2.29
CA ARG A 188 7.64 -15.83 -2.17
C ARG A 188 6.71 -15.02 -3.07
N ARG A 189 6.55 -15.42 -4.34
CA ARG A 189 5.67 -14.74 -5.29
C ARG A 189 4.20 -14.77 -4.86
N PHE A 190 3.72 -15.89 -4.32
CA PHE A 190 2.35 -15.98 -3.79
C PHE A 190 2.16 -15.10 -2.56
N ILE A 191 3.13 -15.07 -1.64
CA ILE A 191 3.10 -14.19 -0.47
C ILE A 191 3.06 -12.72 -0.90
N GLN A 192 3.91 -12.34 -1.86
CA GLN A 192 3.95 -10.98 -2.40
C GLN A 192 2.61 -10.59 -3.07
N MET A 193 2.03 -11.49 -3.85
CA MET A 193 0.70 -11.27 -4.45
C MET A 193 -0.37 -11.07 -3.38
N GLY A 194 -0.32 -11.85 -2.29
CA GLY A 194 -1.22 -11.67 -1.15
C GLY A 194 -1.12 -10.26 -0.53
N PHE A 195 0.10 -9.75 -0.34
CA PHE A 195 0.29 -8.38 0.13
C PHE A 195 -0.18 -7.32 -0.87
N GLU A 196 0.03 -7.53 -2.18
CA GLU A 196 -0.48 -6.61 -3.20
C GLU A 196 -2.02 -6.56 -3.22
N ILE A 197 -2.68 -7.70 -3.03
CA ILE A 197 -4.14 -7.78 -2.85
C ILE A 197 -4.57 -6.99 -1.62
N GLU A 198 -3.92 -7.22 -0.48
CA GLU A 198 -4.22 -6.56 0.78
C GLU A 198 -4.05 -5.04 0.66
N GLN A 199 -2.94 -4.59 0.08
CA GLN A 199 -2.66 -3.17 -0.15
C GLN A 199 -3.65 -2.52 -1.12
N ALA A 200 -4.02 -3.22 -2.20
CA ALA A 200 -5.05 -2.74 -3.12
C ALA A 200 -6.41 -2.61 -2.42
N PHE A 201 -6.76 -3.56 -1.55
CA PHE A 201 -7.97 -3.49 -0.75
C PHE A 201 -7.92 -2.32 0.24
N TYR A 202 -6.80 -2.10 0.93
CA TYR A 202 -6.62 -0.95 1.81
C TYR A 202 -6.73 0.38 1.05
N ARG A 203 -6.07 0.53 -0.10
CA ARG A 203 -6.19 1.73 -0.95
C ARG A 203 -7.63 1.93 -1.42
N TYR A 204 -8.30 0.88 -1.85
CA TYR A 204 -9.71 0.94 -2.22
C TYR A 204 -10.59 1.41 -1.06
N GLN A 205 -10.40 0.84 0.13
CA GLN A 205 -11.14 1.23 1.33
C GLN A 205 -10.86 2.70 1.72
N MET A 206 -9.60 3.12 1.71
CA MET A 206 -9.20 4.50 1.99
C MET A 206 -9.74 5.49 0.96
N SER A 207 -9.71 5.15 -0.32
CA SER A 207 -10.31 5.98 -1.39
C SER A 207 -11.83 6.08 -1.26
N SER A 208 -12.47 5.00 -0.80
CA SER A 208 -13.91 4.98 -0.52
C SER A 208 -14.23 5.90 0.65
N PHE A 209 -13.40 5.94 1.69
CA PHE A 209 -13.57 6.86 2.80
C PHE A 209 -13.42 8.32 2.41
N ALA A 210 -12.39 8.67 1.65
CA ALA A 210 -12.21 10.04 1.16
C ALA A 210 -13.45 10.52 0.39
N ARG A 211 -13.98 9.67 -0.50
CA ARG A 211 -15.21 9.97 -1.25
C ARG A 211 -16.43 10.12 -0.33
N VAL A 212 -16.55 9.30 0.71
CA VAL A 212 -17.62 9.44 1.71
C VAL A 212 -17.50 10.76 2.44
N ASP A 213 -16.30 11.13 2.86
CA ASP A 213 -16.05 12.39 3.55
C ASP A 213 -16.37 13.60 2.67
N ASP A 214 -16.00 13.57 1.38
CA ASP A 214 -16.37 14.61 0.41
C ASP A 214 -17.89 14.75 0.28
N ILE A 215 -18.63 13.63 0.22
CA ILE A 215 -20.09 13.63 0.16
C ILE A 215 -20.67 14.26 1.41
N LEU A 216 -20.18 13.84 2.58
CA LEU A 216 -20.65 14.32 3.88
C LEU A 216 -20.39 15.82 4.06
N ASP A 217 -19.29 16.33 3.51
CA ASP A 217 -18.97 17.76 3.48
C ASP A 217 -19.94 18.53 2.58
N VAL A 218 -20.23 18.03 1.37
CA VAL A 218 -21.19 18.68 0.45
C VAL A 218 -22.58 18.81 1.07
N ILE A 219 -22.99 17.86 1.90
CA ILE A 219 -24.31 17.86 2.56
C ILE A 219 -24.30 18.48 3.97
N ASP A 220 -23.18 19.09 4.40
CA ASP A 220 -22.97 19.69 5.72
C ASP A 220 -23.31 18.75 6.89
N VAL A 221 -22.87 17.49 6.84
CA VAL A 221 -23.04 16.56 7.97
C VAL A 221 -21.78 16.57 8.84
N ALA A 222 -21.97 16.91 10.12
CA ALA A 222 -20.90 17.02 11.11
C ALA A 222 -21.21 16.21 12.38
N GLY A 223 -20.19 16.07 13.24
CA GLY A 223 -20.29 15.45 14.56
C GLY A 223 -20.66 13.96 14.52
N GLU A 224 -21.41 13.51 15.53
CA GLU A 224 -21.80 12.10 15.72
C GLU A 224 -22.62 11.53 14.56
N LYS A 225 -23.44 12.37 13.91
CA LYS A 225 -24.22 11.96 12.73
C LYS A 225 -23.31 11.60 11.56
N ARG A 226 -22.18 12.30 11.39
CA ARG A 226 -21.16 11.99 10.38
C ARG A 226 -20.58 10.60 10.58
N GLU A 227 -20.15 10.31 11.80
CA GLU A 227 -19.58 9.00 12.14
C GLU A 227 -20.60 7.88 11.93
N THR A 228 -21.85 8.10 12.36
CA THR A 228 -22.92 7.12 12.18
C THR A 228 -23.17 6.83 10.70
N ILE A 229 -23.23 7.85 9.84
CA ILE A 229 -23.40 7.66 8.40
C ILE A 229 -22.18 6.95 7.80
N ARG A 230 -20.96 7.31 8.21
CA ARG A 230 -19.73 6.63 7.75
C ARG A 230 -19.77 5.13 8.08
N GLN A 231 -20.12 4.78 9.31
CA GLN A 231 -20.24 3.39 9.73
C GLN A 231 -21.33 2.65 8.94
N ARG A 232 -22.48 3.27 8.67
CA ARG A 232 -23.53 2.67 7.83
C ARG A 232 -23.07 2.41 6.39
N ILE A 233 -22.30 3.32 5.81
CA ILE A 233 -21.73 3.13 4.47
C ILE A 233 -20.73 1.96 4.47
N LEU A 234 -19.90 1.86 5.50
CA LEU A 234 -18.99 0.73 5.69
C LEU A 234 -19.72 -0.60 5.79
N ASP A 235 -20.70 -0.67 6.70
CA ASP A 235 -21.49 -1.88 6.93
C ASP A 235 -22.21 -2.30 5.63
N PHE A 236 -22.73 -1.33 4.88
CA PHE A 236 -23.36 -1.59 3.58
C PHE A 236 -22.36 -2.14 2.56
N GLY A 237 -21.19 -1.52 2.44
CA GLY A 237 -20.11 -1.97 1.56
C GLY A 237 -19.62 -3.38 1.90
N GLN A 238 -19.40 -3.67 3.18
CA GLN A 238 -19.00 -5.00 3.67
C GLN A 238 -20.09 -6.04 3.43
N ARG A 239 -21.35 -5.73 3.78
CA ARG A 239 -22.48 -6.67 3.62
C ARG A 239 -22.72 -7.03 2.16
N THR A 240 -22.54 -6.08 1.25
CA THR A 240 -22.78 -6.28 -0.19
C THR A 240 -21.54 -6.73 -0.94
N MET A 241 -20.37 -6.68 -0.31
CA MET A 241 -19.06 -6.91 -0.94
C MET A 241 -18.88 -6.06 -2.21
N GLY A 242 -19.46 -4.85 -2.23
CA GLY A 242 -19.48 -3.97 -3.39
C GLY A 242 -20.46 -4.37 -4.51
N LYS A 243 -21.24 -5.44 -4.33
CA LYS A 243 -22.18 -5.99 -5.33
C LYS A 243 -23.64 -5.73 -4.97
N ALA A 244 -23.94 -4.53 -4.48
CA ALA A 244 -25.31 -4.15 -4.12
C ALA A 244 -26.26 -4.22 -5.32
N THR A 245 -27.44 -4.83 -5.14
CA THR A 245 -28.50 -4.76 -6.16
C THR A 245 -29.10 -3.35 -6.21
N LYS A 246 -29.88 -3.05 -7.26
CA LYS A 246 -30.65 -1.79 -7.30
C LYS A 246 -31.57 -1.65 -6.09
N ALA A 247 -32.21 -2.74 -5.67
CA ALA A 247 -33.09 -2.74 -4.51
C ALA A 247 -32.32 -2.43 -3.21
N ASP A 248 -31.14 -3.02 -3.02
CA ASP A 248 -30.26 -2.73 -1.88
C ASP A 248 -29.83 -1.26 -1.86
N GLY A 249 -29.47 -0.71 -3.03
CA GLY A 249 -29.11 0.70 -3.19
C GLY A 249 -30.25 1.62 -2.81
N PHE A 250 -31.49 1.36 -3.28
CA PHE A 250 -32.66 2.15 -2.91
C PHE A 250 -32.95 2.08 -1.41
N ALA A 251 -32.89 0.89 -0.81
CA ALA A 251 -33.11 0.72 0.63
C ALA A 251 -32.06 1.48 1.45
N PHE A 252 -30.79 1.43 1.04
CA PHE A 252 -29.71 2.14 1.70
C PHE A 252 -29.82 3.66 1.56
N VAL A 253 -30.15 4.17 0.37
CA VAL A 253 -30.41 5.61 0.16
C VAL A 253 -31.57 6.08 1.05
N ALA A 254 -32.64 5.30 1.15
CA ALA A 254 -33.76 5.62 2.03
C ALA A 254 -33.35 5.65 3.51
N GLU A 255 -32.49 4.72 3.95
CA GLU A 255 -31.91 4.71 5.30
C GLU A 255 -31.12 5.99 5.58
N ILE A 256 -30.18 6.36 4.69
CA ILE A 256 -29.39 7.59 4.84
C ILE A 256 -30.31 8.82 4.86
N MET A 257 -31.29 8.91 3.95
CA MET A 257 -32.24 10.01 3.91
C MET A 257 -33.02 10.18 5.22
N ASN A 258 -33.34 9.09 5.91
CA ASN A 258 -34.03 9.15 7.21
C ASN A 258 -33.13 9.72 8.32
N MET A 259 -31.82 9.60 8.21
CA MET A 259 -30.84 10.17 9.16
C MET A 259 -30.55 11.66 8.91
N LEU A 260 -30.76 12.13 7.68
CA LEU A 260 -30.50 13.50 7.26
C LEU A 260 -31.64 14.46 7.64
N GLU A 261 -31.29 15.72 7.92
CA GLU A 261 -32.25 16.81 8.09
C GLU A 261 -32.86 17.25 6.75
N PRO A 262 -34.04 17.91 6.74
CA PRO A 262 -34.69 18.33 5.51
C PRO A 262 -33.79 19.13 4.55
N ALA A 263 -32.96 20.04 5.06
CA ALA A 263 -32.02 20.81 4.25
C ALA A 263 -30.92 19.94 3.63
N GLN A 264 -30.39 18.98 4.41
CA GLN A 264 -29.33 18.06 3.98
C GLN A 264 -29.85 17.06 2.94
N ARG A 265 -31.10 16.58 3.09
CA ARG A 265 -31.77 15.70 2.12
C ARG A 265 -31.80 16.32 0.72
N GLY A 266 -32.11 17.61 0.62
CA GLY A 266 -32.12 18.33 -0.65
C GLY A 266 -30.75 18.37 -1.32
N LYS A 267 -29.68 18.60 -0.53
CA LYS A 267 -28.30 18.58 -1.02
C LYS A 267 -27.87 17.18 -1.46
N PHE A 268 -28.19 16.15 -0.67
CA PHE A 268 -27.86 14.77 -0.97
C PHE A 268 -28.53 14.27 -2.25
N LEU A 269 -29.83 14.54 -2.42
CA LEU A 269 -30.55 14.19 -3.65
C LEU A 269 -29.97 14.90 -4.89
N ARG A 270 -29.62 16.18 -4.76
CA ARG A 270 -28.97 16.93 -5.85
C ARG A 270 -27.64 16.29 -6.23
N TYR A 271 -26.81 15.98 -5.24
CA TYR A 271 -25.54 15.29 -5.46
C TYR A 271 -25.75 13.96 -6.19
N LEU A 272 -26.71 13.12 -5.78
CA LEU A 272 -27.00 11.85 -6.46
C LEU A 272 -27.44 12.03 -7.92
N ILE A 273 -28.25 13.06 -8.21
CA ILE A 273 -28.68 13.38 -9.58
C ILE A 273 -27.48 13.83 -10.43
N GLU A 274 -26.63 14.70 -9.89
CA GLU A 274 -25.44 15.19 -10.57
C GLU A 274 -24.47 14.04 -10.88
N GLN A 275 -24.26 13.10 -9.95
CA GLN A 275 -23.43 11.92 -10.18
C GLN A 275 -23.99 10.99 -11.27
N GLU A 276 -25.31 10.77 -11.29
CA GLU A 276 -25.96 9.95 -12.33
C GLU A 276 -25.88 10.61 -13.72
N GLN A 277 -25.98 11.94 -13.79
CA GLN A 277 -25.82 12.69 -15.03
C GLN A 277 -24.37 12.65 -15.52
N ALA A 278 -23.40 12.85 -14.63
CA ALA A 278 -21.98 12.76 -14.95
C ALA A 278 -21.61 11.37 -15.47
N LYS A 279 -22.12 10.32 -14.83
CA LYS A 279 -21.93 8.93 -15.29
C LYS A 279 -22.49 8.70 -16.70
N LYS A 280 -23.73 9.15 -16.98
CA LYS A 280 -24.34 9.03 -18.32
C LYS A 280 -23.58 9.81 -19.39
N ALA A 281 -23.04 10.98 -19.04
CA ALA A 281 -22.23 11.76 -19.96
C ALA A 281 -20.92 11.04 -20.32
N LEU A 282 -20.26 10.43 -19.34
CA LEU A 282 -19.06 9.62 -19.55
C LEU A 282 -19.34 8.38 -20.41
N GLU A 283 -20.43 7.65 -20.13
CA GLU A 283 -20.85 6.49 -20.94
C GLU A 283 -21.18 6.88 -22.39
N ALA A 284 -21.76 8.07 -22.61
CA ALA A 284 -22.04 8.59 -23.94
C ALA A 284 -20.75 8.99 -24.69
N GLN A 285 -19.74 9.53 -23.98
CA GLN A 285 -18.43 9.84 -24.55
C GLN A 285 -17.71 8.57 -25.03
N HIS A 286 -17.60 7.55 -24.18
CA HIS A 286 -16.97 6.28 -24.56
C HIS A 286 -17.67 5.59 -25.73
N ARG A 287 -19.01 5.63 -25.77
CA ARG A 287 -19.76 5.08 -26.93
C ARG A 287 -19.45 5.80 -28.24
N ASN A 288 -19.24 7.11 -28.21
CA ASN A 288 -18.89 7.89 -29.39
C ASN A 288 -17.45 7.64 -29.85
N GLU A 289 -16.52 7.43 -28.91
CA GLU A 289 -15.14 7.06 -29.21
C GLU A 289 -15.07 5.68 -29.89
N ASP A 290 -15.77 4.68 -29.36
CA ASP A 290 -15.84 3.34 -29.97
C ASP A 290 -16.46 3.35 -31.38
N ALA A 291 -17.46 4.21 -31.61
CA ALA A 291 -18.07 4.39 -32.93
C ALA A 291 -17.13 5.08 -33.93
N SER A 292 -16.19 5.92 -33.48
CA SER A 292 -15.23 6.59 -34.36
C SER A 292 -14.12 5.65 -34.84
N ILE A 293 -13.64 4.75 -33.96
CA ILE A 293 -12.58 3.78 -34.28
C ILE A 293 -13.04 2.78 -35.35
N THR A 294 -14.32 2.39 -35.33
CA THR A 294 -14.88 1.43 -36.31
C THR A 294 -15.13 2.03 -37.70
N SER A 295 -15.01 3.35 -37.88
CA SER A 295 -15.27 4.03 -39.16
C SER A 295 -14.03 4.26 -40.04
N ASP A 296 -12.80 4.09 -39.51
CA ASP A 296 -11.56 4.44 -40.21
C ASP A 296 -10.90 3.24 -40.95
N ASP A 297 -11.22 1.99 -40.60
CA ASP A 297 -10.67 0.77 -41.24
C ASP A 297 -11.29 0.45 -42.63
N GLY A 298 -12.18 1.32 -43.14
CA GLY A 298 -12.90 1.10 -44.40
C GLY A 298 -12.29 1.73 -45.66
N GLN A 299 -11.19 2.49 -45.55
CA GLN A 299 -10.55 3.15 -46.71
C GLN A 299 -9.05 2.90 -46.80
N VAL A 300 -8.65 1.65 -47.00
CA VAL A 300 -7.36 1.34 -47.65
C VAL A 300 -7.66 0.92 -49.09
N ARG A 301 -7.40 1.83 -50.03
CA ARG A 301 -7.35 1.59 -51.48
C ARG A 301 -5.90 1.43 -51.92
#